data_AF-A0A7S0UB71-F1
#
_entry.id   AF-A0A7S0UB71-F1
#
_cell.length_a   1.000
_cell.length_b   1.000
_cell.length_c   1.000
_cell.angle_alpha   90.00
_cell.angle_beta   90.00
_cell.angle_gamma   90.00
#
_symmetry.space_group_name_H-M   'P 1'
#
loop_
_entity.id
_entity.type
_entity.pdbx_description
1 polymer ?
#
loop_
_entity_poly.entity_id
_entity_poly.type
_entity_poly.pdbx_seq_one_letter_code
_entity_poly.pdbx_strand_id
1 'polypeptide(L)'
;GGGEPQLLLQMTRDTEEAPFRSALASFKHRVLYGNTCNDFLVRYQTASISPTRVKSLQDAPPISEEYPHIVSDTHRHTFAWPPEGEEEDEEPFYASDDDKTRAMIEEMITNLQSLGWRRVGARFQRTVDGRKPLPFPLSVANAHNHLPVCRPMLDGQGADSVNHICGVMEEHAALLREEEDAVRREEEEQARMEAEALRVEAAEAERRRRRAGG
;
A
#
# COMPACT_ATOMS: atom_id res chain seq x y z
N GLY A 1 12.31 31.07 19.09
CA GLY A 1 12.40 29.60 19.10
C GLY A 1 11.10 29.00 18.62
N GLY A 2 10.85 29.08 17.31
CA GLY A 2 9.66 28.53 16.67
C GLY A 2 9.99 28.42 15.19
N GLY A 3 10.57 27.29 14.79
CA GLY A 3 10.81 26.96 13.39
C GLY A 3 9.72 26.01 12.94
N GLU A 4 9.30 26.13 11.68
CA GLU A 4 8.39 25.18 11.07
C GLU A 4 8.94 23.75 11.18
N PRO A 5 8.07 22.75 11.40
CA PRO A 5 8.48 21.36 11.36
C PRO A 5 9.09 21.02 10.00
N GLN A 6 9.98 20.02 9.96
CA GLN A 6 10.59 19.59 8.70
C GLN A 6 9.52 19.22 7.68
N LEU A 7 9.77 19.53 6.40
CA LEU A 7 8.81 19.34 5.31
C LEU A 7 8.17 17.94 5.29
N LEU A 8 8.97 16.90 5.53
CA LEU A 8 8.46 15.52 5.57
C LEU A 8 7.41 15.30 6.65
N LEU A 9 7.59 15.90 7.83
CA LEU A 9 6.61 15.84 8.91
C LEU A 9 5.33 16.62 8.53
N GLN A 10 5.50 17.80 7.92
CA GLN A 10 4.38 18.60 7.42
C GLN A 10 3.54 17.84 6.38
N MET A 11 4.17 17.11 5.46
CA MET A 11 3.49 16.31 4.44
C MET A 11 2.66 15.15 5.01
N THR A 12 2.87 14.77 6.28
CA THR A 12 2.03 13.77 6.95
C THR A 12 0.74 14.37 7.50
N ARG A 13 0.54 15.68 7.39
CA ARG A 13 -0.67 16.42 7.77
C ARG A 13 -1.17 17.23 6.58
N ASP A 14 -2.42 17.66 6.64
CA ASP A 14 -2.92 18.66 5.70
C ASP A 14 -2.64 20.06 6.24
N THR A 15 -2.20 20.96 5.36
CA THR A 15 -2.12 22.39 5.63
C THR A 15 -3.09 23.14 4.72
N GLU A 16 -3.41 24.40 5.05
CA GLU A 16 -4.28 25.23 4.21
C GLU A 16 -3.72 25.41 2.78
N GLU A 17 -2.39 25.40 2.65
CA GLU A 17 -1.69 25.59 1.38
C GLU A 17 -1.47 24.28 0.62
N ALA A 18 -1.40 23.13 1.32
CA ALA A 18 -1.10 21.84 0.70
C ALA A 18 -1.75 20.66 1.44
N PRO A 19 -2.84 20.09 0.90
CA PRO A 19 -3.52 18.93 1.48
C PRO A 19 -2.84 17.62 1.06
N PHE A 20 -1.55 17.45 1.40
CA PHE A 20 -0.77 16.28 1.00
C PHE A 20 -1.35 14.96 1.51
N ARG A 21 -1.78 14.93 2.77
CA ARG A 21 -2.32 13.72 3.38
C ARG A 21 -3.66 13.36 2.75
N SER A 22 -4.53 14.33 2.53
CA SER A 22 -5.82 14.13 1.84
C SER A 22 -5.63 13.72 0.38
N ALA A 23 -4.66 14.30 -0.33
CA ALA A 23 -4.31 13.88 -1.68
C ALA A 23 -3.84 12.42 -1.69
N LEU A 24 -2.99 12.01 -0.74
CA LEU A 24 -2.56 10.62 -0.59
C LEU A 24 -3.71 9.68 -0.20
N ALA A 25 -4.66 10.16 0.60
CA ALA A 25 -5.87 9.44 0.97
C ALA A 25 -6.82 9.22 -0.23
N SER A 26 -6.79 10.11 -1.23
CA SER A 26 -7.67 10.03 -2.41
C SER A 26 -7.40 8.83 -3.32
N PHE A 27 -6.20 8.25 -3.25
CA PHE A 27 -5.88 7.02 -3.98
C PHE A 27 -6.66 5.84 -3.39
N LYS A 28 -7.58 5.24 -4.16
CA LYS A 28 -8.32 4.05 -3.71
C LYS A 28 -7.41 2.89 -3.29
N HIS A 29 -6.31 2.72 -4.02
CA HIS A 29 -5.33 1.67 -3.78
C HIS A 29 -3.95 2.26 -3.47
N ARG A 30 -3.31 1.74 -2.43
CA ARG A 30 -2.06 2.22 -1.84
C ARG A 30 -1.23 1.00 -1.49
N VAL A 31 -0.09 0.86 -2.15
CA VAL A 31 0.83 -0.26 -1.94
C VAL A 31 2.16 0.28 -1.47
N LEU A 32 2.63 -0.24 -0.34
CA LEU A 32 3.97 0.03 0.17
C LEU A 32 4.86 -1.16 -0.14
N TYR A 33 5.90 -0.93 -0.93
CA TYR A 33 7.00 -1.86 -1.10
C TYR A 33 8.09 -1.53 -0.09
N GLY A 34 8.39 -2.49 0.78
CA GLY A 34 9.46 -2.39 1.77
C GLY A 34 10.51 -3.45 1.52
N ASN A 35 11.78 -3.07 1.65
CA ASN A 35 12.86 -4.04 1.61
C ASN A 35 12.95 -4.74 2.98
N THR A 36 13.10 -6.07 2.98
CA THR A 36 13.13 -6.89 4.20
C THR A 36 14.56 -7.29 4.61
N CYS A 37 15.58 -6.90 3.84
CA CYS A 37 16.97 -7.28 4.08
C CYS A 37 17.95 -6.14 3.72
N ASN A 38 19.03 -5.98 4.47
CA ASN A 38 20.11 -4.99 4.21
C ASN A 38 19.77 -3.50 4.37
N ASP A 39 18.61 -3.18 4.93
CA ASP A 39 18.21 -1.82 5.30
C ASP A 39 18.85 -1.33 6.62
N PHE A 40 20.10 -1.70 6.86
CA PHE A 40 20.88 -1.23 8.01
C PHE A 40 21.78 -0.03 7.66
N LEU A 41 21.99 0.25 6.36
CA LEU A 41 22.79 1.39 5.88
C LEU A 41 22.03 2.72 5.98
N VAL A 42 20.75 2.72 5.64
CA VAL A 42 19.78 3.69 6.14
C VAL A 42 19.29 3.12 7.45
N ARG A 43 19.65 3.71 8.60
CA ARG A 43 19.18 3.26 9.91
C ARG A 43 17.69 2.89 9.79
N TYR A 44 17.31 1.65 10.15
CA TYR A 44 15.97 1.06 9.94
C TYR A 44 14.80 2.02 10.25
N GLN A 45 15.04 3.02 11.10
CA GLN A 45 14.28 4.28 11.25
C GLN A 45 13.64 4.85 9.96
N THR A 46 14.26 4.66 8.79
CA THR A 46 13.81 5.27 7.51
C THR A 46 13.39 4.28 6.44
N ALA A 47 13.67 3.00 6.63
CA ALA A 47 13.66 2.02 5.54
C ALA A 47 12.40 1.16 5.49
N SER A 48 11.63 1.13 6.59
CA SER A 48 10.34 0.47 6.63
C SER A 48 9.38 1.25 7.52
N ILE A 49 8.11 1.29 7.12
CA ILE A 49 7.02 1.80 7.99
C ILE A 49 6.77 0.83 9.18
N SER A 50 7.57 -0.24 9.34
CA SER A 50 7.57 -1.15 10.49
C SER A 50 8.91 -1.91 10.65
N PRO A 51 9.74 -1.54 11.64
CA PRO A 51 11.01 -2.21 11.93
C PRO A 51 10.89 -3.64 12.48
N THR A 52 9.81 -3.96 13.21
CA THR A 52 9.58 -5.30 13.80
C THR A 52 9.29 -6.35 12.71
N ARG A 53 8.54 -5.95 11.68
CA ARG A 53 8.24 -6.81 10.52
C ARG A 53 9.46 -7.09 9.65
N VAL A 54 10.42 -6.18 9.55
CA VAL A 54 11.65 -6.43 8.78
C VAL A 54 12.45 -7.59 9.39
N LYS A 55 12.51 -7.68 10.72
CA LYS A 55 13.19 -8.80 11.40
C LYS A 55 12.49 -10.13 11.14
N SER A 56 11.16 -10.21 11.31
CA SER A 56 10.42 -11.45 11.09
C SER A 56 10.45 -11.90 9.62
N LEU A 57 10.57 -10.94 8.69
CA LEU A 57 10.68 -11.20 7.26
C LEU A 57 12.11 -11.36 6.73
N GLN A 58 13.13 -11.34 7.59
CA GLN A 58 14.51 -11.48 7.13
C GLN A 58 14.80 -12.89 6.60
N ASP A 59 14.14 -13.92 7.16
CA ASP A 59 14.35 -15.33 6.81
C ASP A 59 13.09 -16.05 6.27
N ALA A 60 11.95 -15.35 6.18
CA ALA A 60 10.71 -15.87 5.56
C ALA A 60 10.94 -16.50 4.15
N PRO A 61 10.30 -17.62 3.79
CA PRO A 61 10.42 -18.18 2.44
C PRO A 61 9.72 -17.28 1.40
N PRO A 62 10.05 -17.43 0.11
CA PRO A 62 9.29 -16.80 -0.97
C PRO A 62 7.82 -17.23 -0.94
N ILE A 63 6.91 -16.30 -1.23
CA ILE A 63 5.47 -16.60 -1.31
C ILE A 63 5.00 -16.97 -2.72
N SER A 64 5.83 -16.71 -3.74
CA SER A 64 5.54 -17.00 -5.14
C SER A 64 6.79 -17.55 -5.84
N GLU A 65 6.59 -18.55 -6.71
CA GLU A 65 7.64 -19.06 -7.58
C GLU A 65 7.98 -18.08 -8.72
N GLU A 66 7.01 -17.28 -9.16
CA GLU A 66 7.19 -16.27 -10.22
C GLU A 66 8.01 -15.08 -9.71
N TYR A 67 7.82 -14.71 -8.44
CA TYR A 67 8.55 -13.61 -7.79
C TYR A 67 9.25 -14.09 -6.52
N PRO A 68 10.38 -14.83 -6.62
CA PRO A 68 11.05 -15.41 -5.46
C PRO A 68 11.61 -14.40 -4.45
N HIS A 69 11.78 -13.15 -4.88
CA HIS A 69 12.24 -12.07 -4.02
C HIS A 69 11.10 -11.47 -3.18
N ILE A 70 9.82 -11.77 -3.47
CA ILE A 70 8.69 -11.34 -2.65
C ILE A 70 8.46 -12.38 -1.55
N VAL A 71 8.55 -11.93 -0.30
CA VAL A 71 8.48 -12.80 0.89
C VAL A 71 7.28 -12.50 1.78
N SER A 72 6.56 -11.41 1.50
CA SER A 72 5.25 -11.15 2.11
C SER A 72 4.41 -10.23 1.25
N ASP A 73 3.10 -10.45 1.25
CA ASP A 73 2.10 -9.55 0.70
C ASP A 73 0.86 -9.65 1.59
N THR A 74 0.36 -8.51 2.09
CA THR A 74 -0.85 -8.51 2.92
C THR A 74 -2.11 -8.72 2.10
N HIS A 75 -2.07 -8.51 0.77
CA HIS A 75 -3.20 -8.53 -0.17
C HIS A 75 -4.37 -7.60 0.16
N ARG A 76 -4.39 -6.99 1.34
CA ARG A 76 -5.42 -6.11 1.87
C ARG A 76 -4.81 -4.85 2.45
N HIS A 77 -5.60 -3.78 2.43
CA HIS A 77 -5.29 -2.53 3.11
C HIS A 77 -5.42 -2.69 4.63
N THR A 78 -4.32 -2.50 5.35
CA THR A 78 -4.30 -2.51 6.82
C THR A 78 -4.18 -1.08 7.34
N PHE A 79 -5.20 -0.62 8.09
CA PHE A 79 -5.33 0.76 8.60
C PHE A 79 -4.62 1.01 9.93
N ALA A 80 -4.15 -0.03 10.60
CA ALA A 80 -3.45 0.03 11.87
C ALA A 80 -2.16 -0.80 11.81
N TRP A 81 -1.21 -0.43 12.66
CA TRP A 81 0.02 -1.16 12.91
C TRP A 81 0.28 -1.24 14.43
N PRO A 82 0.70 -2.40 14.96
CA PRO A 82 0.78 -3.70 14.27
C PRO A 82 -0.62 -4.21 13.87
N PRO A 83 -0.74 -5.07 12.84
CA PRO A 83 -1.99 -5.79 12.60
C PRO A 83 -2.32 -6.65 13.83
N GLU A 84 -3.60 -6.89 14.08
CA GLU A 84 -4.04 -7.72 15.20
C GLU A 84 -3.29 -9.06 15.22
N GLY A 85 -2.55 -9.32 16.31
CA GLY A 85 -1.81 -10.57 16.52
C GLY A 85 -0.31 -10.52 16.24
N GLU A 86 0.26 -9.40 15.80
CA GLU A 86 1.71 -9.20 15.75
C GLU A 86 2.21 -8.50 17.04
N GLU A 87 3.07 -9.17 17.81
CA GLU A 87 3.70 -8.60 19.00
C GLU A 87 4.84 -7.64 18.60
N GLU A 88 4.89 -6.46 19.22
CA GLU A 88 6.03 -5.56 19.11
C GLU A 88 7.15 -5.98 20.08
N ASP A 89 8.40 -5.86 19.64
CA ASP A 89 9.54 -5.84 20.56
C ASP A 89 9.35 -4.64 21.53
N GLU A 90 9.56 -4.83 22.83
CA GLU A 90 9.32 -3.82 23.89
C GLU A 90 10.11 -2.51 23.69
N GLU A 91 11.21 -2.54 22.95
CA GLU A 91 11.94 -1.34 22.55
C GLU A 91 11.82 -1.10 21.04
N PRO A 92 11.21 0.04 20.63
CA PRO A 92 11.17 0.36 19.23
C PRO A 92 12.59 0.55 18.69
N PHE A 93 12.96 -0.29 17.72
CA PHE A 93 14.28 -0.28 17.08
C PHE A 93 14.66 1.09 16.47
N TYR A 94 13.70 2.01 16.34
CA TYR A 94 13.89 3.37 15.89
C TYR A 94 14.39 4.34 16.97
N ALA A 95 14.74 3.90 18.19
CA ALA A 95 15.23 4.76 19.27
C ALA A 95 16.43 5.62 18.82
N SER A 96 16.15 6.84 18.37
CA SER A 96 17.11 7.94 18.40
C SER A 96 17.41 8.21 19.86
N ASP A 97 18.67 8.52 20.20
CA ASP A 97 18.99 9.02 21.54
C ASP A 97 18.32 10.38 21.81
N ASP A 98 17.89 11.09 20.74
CA ASP A 98 17.13 12.34 20.82
C ASP A 98 15.61 12.09 20.84
N ASP A 99 14.99 12.38 21.99
CA ASP A 99 13.55 12.22 22.22
C ASP A 99 12.69 13.01 21.23
N LYS A 100 13.15 14.19 20.79
CA LYS A 100 12.43 15.02 19.83
C LYS A 100 12.34 14.36 18.46
N THR A 101 13.46 13.82 17.97
CA THR A 101 13.52 13.08 16.71
C THR A 101 12.65 11.83 16.78
N ARG A 102 12.64 11.13 17.93
CA ARG A 102 11.78 9.96 18.14
C ARG A 102 10.30 10.32 18.01
N ALA A 103 9.85 11.34 18.74
CA ALA A 103 8.46 11.81 18.68
C ALA A 103 8.04 12.25 17.27
N MET A 104 8.94 12.90 16.52
CA MET A 104 8.69 13.28 15.13
C MET A 104 8.51 12.05 14.22
N ILE A 105 9.35 11.03 14.34
CA ILE A 105 9.25 9.79 13.55
C ILE A 105 7.96 9.05 13.88
N GLU A 106 7.62 8.91 15.16
CA GLU A 106 6.38 8.28 15.62
C GLU A 106 5.15 8.99 15.06
N GLU A 107 5.16 10.32 15.07
CA GLU A 107 4.09 11.12 14.47
C GLU A 107 3.96 10.86 12.96
N MET A 108 5.07 10.83 12.22
CA MET A 108 5.06 10.55 10.78
C MET A 108 4.49 9.17 10.48
N ILE A 109 4.98 8.15 11.21
CA ILE A 109 4.56 6.76 11.04
C ILE A 109 3.06 6.64 11.35
N THR A 110 2.61 7.19 12.47
CA THR A 110 1.19 7.16 12.88
C THR A 110 0.29 7.79 11.83
N ASN A 111 0.64 9.00 11.38
CA ASN A 111 -0.16 9.73 10.39
C ASN A 111 -0.24 9.00 9.05
N LEU A 112 0.89 8.47 8.56
CA LEU A 112 0.92 7.74 7.29
C LEU A 112 0.20 6.39 7.39
N GLN A 113 0.40 5.64 8.47
CA GLN A 113 -0.21 4.33 8.67
C GLN A 113 -1.75 4.41 8.75
N SER A 114 -2.30 5.51 9.27
CA SER A 114 -3.75 5.75 9.33
C SER A 114 -4.47 5.72 7.98
N LEU A 115 -3.73 5.82 6.86
CA LEU A 115 -4.30 5.82 5.51
C LEU A 115 -4.61 4.41 4.98
N GLY A 116 -4.10 3.34 5.59
CA GLY A 116 -4.33 1.98 5.11
C GLY A 116 -3.51 1.61 3.88
N TRP A 117 -2.69 0.57 4.00
CA TRP A 117 -1.73 0.15 2.97
C TRP A 117 -1.80 -1.35 2.71
N ARG A 118 -1.74 -1.78 1.44
CA ARG A 118 -1.24 -3.12 1.07
C ARG A 118 0.27 -3.10 1.23
N ARG A 119 0.84 -4.12 1.86
CA ARG A 119 2.28 -4.13 2.20
C ARG A 119 2.94 -5.32 1.55
N VAL A 120 3.91 -5.01 0.69
CA VAL A 120 4.72 -6.01 -0.02
C VAL A 120 6.14 -5.94 0.55
N GLY A 121 6.58 -7.04 1.14
CA GLY A 121 7.94 -7.22 1.62
C GLY A 121 8.79 -7.90 0.54
N ALA A 122 9.78 -7.18 0.03
CA ALA A 122 10.73 -7.68 -0.95
C ALA A 122 12.09 -7.92 -0.29
N ARG A 123 12.64 -9.11 -0.48
CA ARG A 123 13.98 -9.49 -0.05
C ARG A 123 14.93 -9.45 -1.23
N PHE A 124 15.79 -8.44 -1.24
CA PHE A 124 16.90 -8.38 -2.20
C PHE A 124 18.13 -9.07 -1.62
N GLN A 125 18.17 -10.40 -1.71
CA GLN A 125 19.38 -11.18 -1.41
C GLN A 125 20.09 -11.57 -2.70
N ARG A 126 21.40 -11.28 -2.76
CA ARG A 126 22.29 -11.83 -3.81
C ARG A 126 22.29 -13.35 -3.73
N THR A 127 21.57 -13.99 -4.64
CA THR A 127 21.97 -15.29 -5.17
C THR A 127 21.89 -15.20 -6.69
N VAL A 128 23.05 -15.24 -7.33
CA VAL A 128 23.13 -15.56 -8.76
C VAL A 128 23.47 -17.04 -8.80
N ASP A 129 22.59 -17.85 -9.36
CA ASP A 129 22.84 -19.25 -9.74
C ASP A 129 23.45 -20.15 -8.64
N GLY A 130 22.75 -20.31 -7.50
CA GLY A 130 23.12 -21.32 -6.50
C GLY A 130 24.52 -21.16 -5.87
N ARG A 131 25.20 -20.03 -6.10
CA ARG A 131 26.48 -19.72 -5.46
C ARG A 131 26.25 -18.91 -4.19
N LYS A 132 27.06 -19.22 -3.17
CA LYS A 132 27.05 -18.58 -1.85
C LYS A 132 26.98 -17.05 -1.97
N PRO A 133 26.23 -16.38 -1.08
CA PRO A 133 26.17 -14.92 -1.04
C PRO A 133 27.59 -14.34 -0.98
N LEU A 134 27.81 -13.17 -1.61
CA LEU A 134 29.11 -12.50 -1.51
C LEU A 134 29.46 -12.31 -0.03
N PRO A 135 30.73 -12.53 0.37
CA PRO A 135 31.15 -12.29 1.73
C PRO A 135 30.92 -10.81 2.09
N PHE A 136 30.53 -10.58 3.34
CA PHE A 136 30.56 -9.24 3.93
C PHE A 136 31.96 -8.63 3.74
N PRO A 137 32.11 -7.38 3.25
CA PRO A 137 31.10 -6.32 3.15
C PRO A 137 30.53 -6.06 1.74
N LEU A 138 30.82 -6.89 0.72
CA LEU A 138 30.38 -6.62 -0.66
C LEU A 138 28.90 -6.87 -0.92
N SER A 139 28.23 -7.70 -0.12
CA SER A 139 26.77 -7.90 -0.18
C SER A 139 25.98 -6.67 0.26
N VAL A 140 26.56 -5.89 1.18
CA VAL A 140 25.99 -4.72 1.84
C VAL A 140 25.92 -3.51 0.92
N ALA A 141 26.99 -3.28 0.15
CA ALA A 141 27.14 -2.08 -0.68
C ALA A 141 26.15 -2.01 -1.86
N ASN A 142 25.49 -3.11 -2.21
CA ASN A 142 24.67 -3.19 -3.42
C ASN A 142 23.16 -3.24 -3.18
N ALA A 143 22.68 -3.40 -1.94
CA ALA A 143 21.25 -3.50 -1.65
C ALA A 143 20.46 -2.28 -2.16
N HIS A 144 21.03 -1.08 -2.04
CA HIS A 144 20.41 0.18 -2.48
C HIS A 144 20.63 0.51 -3.97
N ASN A 145 21.35 -0.34 -4.73
CA ASN A 145 21.61 -0.15 -6.16
C ASN A 145 20.78 -1.07 -7.06
N HIS A 146 19.82 -1.84 -6.51
CA HIS A 146 18.98 -2.76 -7.30
C HIS A 146 17.66 -2.15 -7.80
N LEU A 147 17.27 -0.97 -7.31
CA LEU A 147 16.07 -0.24 -7.76
C LEU A 147 16.30 0.62 -9.02
N PRO A 148 17.45 1.32 -9.21
CA PRO A 148 17.76 1.93 -10.48
C PRO A 148 18.28 0.88 -11.46
N VAL A 149 17.42 0.44 -12.37
CA VAL A 149 17.73 -0.47 -13.50
C VAL A 149 18.81 0.17 -14.38
N CYS A 150 20.09 -0.13 -14.11
CA CYS A 150 21.23 0.47 -14.83
C CYS A 150 22.37 -0.53 -15.11
N ARG A 151 22.29 -1.79 -14.66
CA ARG A 151 23.28 -2.85 -14.87
C ARG A 151 22.65 -4.25 -15.10
N PRO A 152 22.57 -4.72 -16.36
CA PRO A 152 21.87 -5.95 -16.77
C PRO A 152 22.20 -7.26 -16.01
N MET A 153 23.36 -7.39 -15.35
CA MET A 153 23.74 -8.56 -14.54
C MET A 153 23.41 -8.45 -13.03
N LEU A 154 22.99 -7.28 -12.55
CA LEU A 154 22.62 -7.01 -11.15
C LEU A 154 21.11 -6.78 -10.98
N ASP A 155 20.36 -6.72 -12.08
CA ASP A 155 19.06 -6.06 -12.14
C ASP A 155 17.86 -7.00 -12.31
N GLY A 156 18.07 -8.32 -12.33
CA GLY A 156 16.96 -9.29 -12.47
C GLY A 156 15.88 -9.07 -11.41
N GLN A 157 16.28 -8.99 -10.14
CA GLN A 157 15.34 -8.76 -9.03
C GLN A 157 14.66 -7.38 -9.07
N GLY A 158 15.34 -6.36 -9.59
CA GLY A 158 14.77 -5.02 -9.78
C GLY A 158 13.72 -5.00 -10.89
N ALA A 159 14.02 -5.63 -12.03
CA ALA A 159 13.08 -5.81 -13.12
C ALA A 159 11.88 -6.68 -12.71
N ASP A 160 12.12 -7.74 -11.93
CA ASP A 160 11.06 -8.59 -11.40
C ASP A 160 10.16 -7.84 -10.42
N SER A 161 10.72 -6.95 -9.58
CA SER A 161 9.93 -6.07 -8.72
C SER A 161 9.06 -5.10 -9.52
N VAL A 162 9.58 -4.55 -10.63
CA VAL A 162 8.77 -3.71 -11.53
C VAL A 162 7.64 -4.51 -12.17
N ASN A 163 7.91 -5.72 -12.63
CA ASN A 163 6.88 -6.60 -13.19
C ASN A 163 5.81 -6.96 -12.14
N HIS A 164 6.20 -7.25 -10.90
CA HIS A 164 5.27 -7.46 -9.80
C HIS A 164 4.43 -6.21 -9.54
N ILE A 165 5.03 -5.01 -9.55
CA ILE A 165 4.30 -3.74 -9.43
C ILE A 165 3.29 -3.59 -10.56
N CYS A 166 3.66 -3.89 -11.81
CA CYS A 166 2.74 -3.87 -12.94
C CYS A 166 1.58 -4.86 -12.76
N GLY A 167 1.85 -6.09 -12.33
CA GLY A 167 0.81 -7.08 -12.05
C GLY A 167 -0.16 -6.63 -10.94
N VAL A 168 0.36 -6.03 -9.86
CA VAL A 168 -0.47 -5.45 -8.80
C VAL A 168 -1.30 -4.27 -9.31
N MET A 169 -0.75 -3.44 -10.21
CA MET A 169 -1.51 -2.36 -10.86
C MET A 169 -2.63 -2.91 -11.76
N GLU A 170 -2.38 -3.99 -12.49
CA GLU A 170 -3.38 -4.66 -13.32
C GLU A 170 -4.49 -5.30 -12.48
N GLU A 171 -4.14 -5.95 -11.38
CA GLU A 171 -5.07 -6.48 -10.38
C GLU A 171 -5.99 -5.36 -9.85
N HIS A 172 -5.40 -4.23 -9.44
CA HIS A 172 -6.16 -3.08 -8.97
C HIS A 172 -7.05 -2.48 -10.07
N ALA A 173 -6.56 -2.40 -11.31
CA ALA A 173 -7.37 -1.91 -12.42
C ALA A 173 -8.55 -2.84 -12.73
N ALA A 174 -8.40 -4.15 -12.51
CA ALA A 174 -9.51 -5.11 -12.63
C ALA A 174 -10.53 -4.90 -11.52
N LEU A 175 -10.10 -4.78 -10.26
CA LEU A 175 -10.99 -4.51 -9.13
C LEU A 175 -11.79 -3.21 -9.32
N LEU A 176 -11.16 -2.14 -9.83
CA LEU A 176 -11.85 -0.88 -10.12
C LEU A 176 -12.94 -1.04 -11.18
N ARG A 177 -12.69 -1.83 -12.23
CA ARG A 177 -13.70 -2.12 -13.25
C ARG A 177 -14.88 -2.90 -12.66
N GLU A 178 -14.61 -3.87 -11.78
CA GLU A 178 -15.64 -4.65 -11.10
C GLU A 178 -16.50 -3.78 -10.16
N GLU A 179 -15.89 -2.85 -9.43
CA GLU A 179 -16.63 -1.87 -8.61
C GLU A 179 -17.52 -0.96 -9.47
N GLU A 180 -17.00 -0.42 -10.57
CA GLU A 180 -17.76 0.44 -11.48
C GLU A 180 -18.91 -0.32 -12.17
N ASP A 181 -18.68 -1.59 -12.54
CA ASP A 181 -19.72 -2.47 -13.06
C ASP A 181 -20.80 -2.75 -12.04
N ALA A 182 -20.44 -2.95 -10.77
CA ALA A 182 -21.40 -3.17 -9.68
C ALA A 182 -22.29 -1.95 -9.46
N VAL A 183 -21.69 -0.75 -9.36
CA VAL A 183 -22.44 0.51 -9.23
C VAL A 183 -23.38 0.72 -10.41
N ARG A 184 -22.91 0.51 -11.64
CA ARG A 184 -23.76 0.61 -12.83
C ARG A 184 -24.93 -0.37 -12.80
N ARG A 185 -24.73 -1.60 -12.33
CA ARG A 185 -25.82 -2.59 -12.20
C ARG A 185 -26.86 -2.15 -11.17
N GLU A 186 -26.43 -1.60 -10.04
CA GLU A 186 -27.33 -1.06 -9.02
C GLU A 186 -28.13 0.14 -9.56
N GLU A 187 -27.49 1.06 -10.27
CA GLU A 187 -28.15 2.19 -10.93
C GLU A 187 -29.17 1.72 -11.98
N GLU A 188 -28.82 0.71 -12.80
CA GLU A 188 -29.74 0.13 -13.78
C GLU A 188 -30.93 -0.57 -13.11
N GLU A 189 -30.71 -1.28 -12.01
CA GLU A 189 -31.78 -1.92 -11.23
C GLU A 189 -32.71 -0.88 -10.61
N GLN A 190 -32.15 0.19 -10.03
CA GLN A 190 -32.92 1.29 -9.48
C GLN A 190 -33.75 2.00 -10.57
N ALA A 191 -33.16 2.28 -11.73
CA ALA A 191 -33.87 2.86 -12.85
C ALA A 191 -35.00 1.95 -13.39
N ARG A 192 -34.78 0.62 -13.39
CA ARG A 192 -35.83 -0.35 -13.75
C ARG A 192 -36.99 -0.33 -12.76
N MET A 193 -36.69 -0.30 -11.46
CA MET A 193 -37.70 -0.22 -10.40
C MET A 193 -38.52 1.07 -10.50
N GLU A 194 -37.87 2.21 -10.74
CA GLU A 194 -38.54 3.50 -10.95
C GLU A 194 -39.42 3.51 -12.20
N ALA A 195 -38.91 2.97 -13.32
CA ALA A 195 -39.68 2.86 -14.57
C ALA A 195 -40.91 1.95 -14.43
N GLU A 196 -40.81 0.86 -13.66
CA GLU A 196 -41.94 -0.01 -13.35
C GLU A 196 -42.97 0.70 -12.47
N ALA A 197 -42.53 1.42 -11.43
CA ALA A 197 -43.42 2.21 -10.57
C ALA A 197 -44.23 3.24 -11.38
N LEU A 198 -43.56 3.98 -12.27
CA LEU A 198 -44.22 4.95 -13.16
C LEU A 198 -45.23 4.27 -14.12
N ARG A 199 -44.93 3.07 -14.62
CA ARG A 199 -45.87 2.31 -15.48
C ARG A 199 -47.11 1.88 -14.70
N VAL A 200 -46.94 1.40 -13.48
CA VAL A 200 -48.05 1.02 -12.60
C VAL A 200 -48.93 2.22 -12.29
N GLU A 201 -48.32 3.35 -11.93
CA GLU A 201 -49.05 4.61 -11.66
C GLU A 201 -49.83 5.10 -12.89
N ALA A 202 -49.20 5.09 -14.07
CA ALA A 202 -49.87 5.47 -15.31
C ALA A 202 -51.07 4.56 -15.63
N ALA A 203 -50.94 3.24 -15.43
CA ALA A 203 -52.01 2.28 -15.64
C ALA A 203 -53.17 2.50 -14.64
N GLU A 204 -52.88 2.82 -13.38
CA GLU A 204 -53.89 3.17 -12.40
C GLU A 204 -54.62 4.47 -12.75
N ALA A 205 -53.88 5.50 -13.17
CA ALA A 205 -54.46 6.78 -13.59
C ALA A 205 -55.41 6.59 -14.78
N GLU A 206 -55.04 5.76 -15.75
CA GLU A 206 -55.91 5.43 -16.88
C GLU A 206 -57.19 4.70 -16.44
N ARG A 207 -57.07 3.72 -15.53
CA ARG A 207 -58.23 3.02 -14.95
C ARG A 207 -59.16 3.99 -14.21
N ARG A 208 -58.62 4.95 -13.46
CA ARG A 208 -59.42 5.99 -12.78
C ARG A 208 -60.16 6.87 -13.79
N ARG A 209 -59.51 7.30 -14.88
CA ARG A 209 -60.15 8.07 -15.96
C ARG A 209 -61.32 7.31 -16.60
N ARG A 210 -61.12 6.02 -16.92
CA ARG A 210 -62.18 5.18 -17.50
C ARG A 210 -63.39 5.03 -16.59
N ARG A 211 -63.20 4.99 -15.26
CA ARG A 211 -64.29 4.90 -14.28
C ARG A 211 -65.03 6.23 -14.06
N ALA A 212 -64.38 7.37 -14.29
CA ALA A 212 -65.00 8.69 -14.09
C ALA A 212 -65.77 9.20 -15.32
N GLY A 213 -65.56 8.60 -16.50
CA GLY A 213 -66.18 9.01 -17.76
C GLY A 213 -67.29 8.09 -18.29
N GLY A 214 -67.69 7.06 -17.54
CA GLY A 214 -68.82 6.18 -17.85
C GLY A 214 -69.89 6.28 -16.77
#